data_AF-A0A2G1VR37-F1
#
_entry.id   AF-A0A2G1VR37-F1
#
_cell.length_a   1.000
_cell.length_b   1.000
_cell.length_c   1.000
_cell.angle_alpha   90.00
_cell.angle_beta   90.00
_cell.angle_gamma   90.00
#
_symmetry.space_group_name_H-M   'P 1'
#
loop_
_entity.id
_entity.type
_entity.pdbx_description
1 polymer ?
#
loop_
_entity_poly.entity_id
_entity_poly.type
_entity_poly.pdbx_seq_one_letter_code
_entity_poly.pdbx_strand_id
1 'polypeptide(L)'
;MFKFYKDITFYALLFALVSIPLAGLYGAVVVFGIFGTPVGLLMYSYFHKHEFYGYYNRGFSRRYLILRTWMVNFLVSPVLLLLVFIILKLIGFGALKG
;
A
#
# COMPACT_ATOMS: atom_id res chain seq x y z
N MET A 1 4.98 7.46 14.78
CA MET A 1 3.71 7.36 14.04
C MET A 1 3.95 7.34 12.55
N PHE A 2 4.71 8.30 12.01
CA PHE A 2 5.08 8.31 10.60
C PHE A 2 5.72 6.99 10.12
N LYS A 3 6.65 6.44 10.92
CA LYS A 3 7.25 5.12 10.64
C LYS A 3 6.20 4.01 10.49
N PHE A 4 5.23 3.93 11.40
CA PHE A 4 4.12 2.96 11.32
C PHE A 4 3.32 3.09 10.02
N TYR A 5 2.99 4.31 9.59
CA TYR A 5 2.29 4.53 8.32
C TYR A 5 3.16 4.11 7.15
N LYS A 6 4.43 4.53 7.14
CA LYS A 6 5.40 4.19 6.09
C LYS A 6 5.56 2.69 5.92
N ASP A 7 5.72 1.96 7.02
CA ASP A 7 6.01 0.52 6.99
C ASP A 7 4.78 -0.28 6.53
N ILE A 8 3.57 0.08 7.00
CA ILE A 8 2.34 -0.58 6.53
C ILE A 8 2.08 -0.26 5.05
N THR A 9 2.25 0.99 4.63
CA THR A 9 2.14 1.37 3.22
C THR A 9 3.17 0.62 2.37
N PHE A 10 4.39 0.44 2.87
CA PHE A 10 5.42 -0.35 2.18
C PHE A 10 5.03 -1.82 2.01
N TYR A 11 4.54 -2.48 3.07
CA TYR A 11 4.03 -3.85 2.97
C TYR A 11 2.82 -3.96 2.04
N ALA A 12 1.92 -2.97 2.07
CA ALA A 12 0.80 -2.88 1.15
C ALA A 12 1.26 -2.77 -0.32
N LEU A 13 2.29 -1.95 -0.60
CA LEU A 13 2.87 -1.82 -1.93
C LEU A 13 3.52 -3.12 -2.40
N LEU A 14 4.28 -3.80 -1.54
CA LEU A 14 4.86 -5.11 -1.88
C LEU A 14 3.78 -6.13 -2.22
N PHE A 15 2.71 -6.19 -1.43
CA PHE A 15 1.59 -7.08 -1.71
C PHE A 15 0.89 -6.74 -3.04
N ALA A 16 0.72 -5.45 -3.34
CA ALA A 16 0.18 -5.00 -4.61
C ALA A 16 1.07 -5.37 -5.80
N LEU A 17 2.41 -5.26 -5.66
CA LEU A 17 3.35 -5.67 -6.71
C LEU A 17 3.23 -7.18 -6.99
N VAL A 18 3.16 -8.00 -5.94
CA VAL A 18 3.01 -9.46 -6.07
C VAL A 18 1.66 -9.85 -6.69
N SER A 19 0.63 -9.02 -6.59
CA SER A 19 -0.68 -9.31 -7.18
C SER A 19 -0.81 -8.96 -8.67
N ILE A 20 0.17 -8.24 -9.26
CA ILE A 20 0.15 -7.83 -10.67
C ILE A 20 -0.09 -9.00 -11.65
N PRO A 21 0.55 -10.18 -11.53
CA PRO A 21 0.32 -11.28 -12.47
C PRO A 21 -1.12 -11.82 -12.48
N LEU A 22 -1.87 -11.61 -11.38
CA LEU A 22 -3.23 -12.09 -11.21
C LEU A 22 -4.29 -11.01 -11.50
N ALA A 23 -4.03 -9.78 -11.07
CA ALA A 23 -4.98 -8.67 -11.12
C ALA A 23 -4.70 -7.66 -12.26
N GLY A 24 -3.53 -7.76 -12.90
CA GLY A 24 -3.02 -6.73 -13.81
C GLY A 24 -2.61 -5.44 -13.08
N LEU A 25 -2.08 -4.46 -13.82
CA LEU A 25 -1.57 -3.22 -13.23
C LEU A 25 -2.65 -2.38 -12.55
N TYR A 26 -3.82 -2.21 -13.18
CA TYR A 26 -4.93 -1.48 -12.54
C TYR A 26 -5.52 -2.26 -11.36
N GLY A 27 -5.69 -3.58 -11.50
CA GLY A 27 -6.21 -4.41 -10.41
C GLY A 27 -5.27 -4.44 -9.21
N ALA A 28 -3.96 -4.40 -9.40
CA ALA A 28 -2.98 -4.26 -8.31
C ALA A 28 -3.19 -2.98 -7.48
N VAL A 29 -3.57 -1.87 -8.12
CA VAL A 29 -3.89 -0.61 -7.40
C VAL A 29 -5.20 -0.74 -6.62
N VAL A 30 -6.21 -1.44 -7.17
CA VAL A 30 -7.45 -1.74 -6.44
C VAL A 30 -7.16 -2.65 -5.23
N VAL A 31 -6.33 -3.67 -5.40
CA VAL A 31 -5.88 -4.57 -4.34
C VAL A 31 -5.12 -3.79 -3.26
N PHE A 32 -4.24 -2.86 -3.64
CA PHE A 32 -3.57 -1.96 -2.71
C PHE A 32 -4.57 -1.14 -1.87
N GLY A 33 -5.56 -0.52 -2.51
CA GLY A 33 -6.53 0.32 -1.84
C GLY A 33 -7.44 -0.42 -0.85
N ILE A 34 -7.92 -1.62 -1.24
CA ILE A 34 -8.88 -2.40 -0.45
C ILE A 34 -8.17 -3.29 0.58
N PHE A 35 -7.18 -4.07 0.13
CA PHE A 35 -6.52 -5.10 0.93
C PHE A 35 -5.13 -4.71 1.44
N GLY A 36 -4.54 -3.66 0.89
CA GLY A 36 -3.18 -3.25 1.26
C GLY A 36 -3.03 -2.95 2.75
N THR A 37 -3.95 -2.18 3.35
CA THR A 37 -3.84 -1.86 4.78
C THR A 37 -4.08 -3.08 5.69
N PRO A 38 -5.12 -3.92 5.48
CA PRO A 38 -5.26 -5.18 6.21
C PRO A 38 -4.02 -6.09 6.13
N VAL A 39 -3.47 -6.30 4.93
CA VAL A 39 -2.29 -7.15 4.73
C VAL A 39 -1.05 -6.51 5.35
N GLY A 40 -0.86 -5.21 5.17
CA GLY A 40 0.27 -4.49 5.78
C GLY A 40 0.22 -4.49 7.31
N LEU A 41 -0.97 -4.48 7.92
CA LEU A 41 -1.14 -4.66 9.36
C LEU A 41 -0.75 -6.07 9.81
N LEU A 42 -1.12 -7.11 9.05
CA LEU A 42 -0.71 -8.48 9.36
C LEU A 42 0.82 -8.60 9.33
N MET A 43 1.45 -8.11 8.26
CA MET A 43 2.92 -8.10 8.12
C MET A 43 3.60 -7.28 9.23
N TYR A 44 3.10 -6.09 9.52
CA TYR A 44 3.65 -5.26 10.59
C TYR A 44 3.51 -5.93 11.96
N SER A 45 2.37 -6.59 12.24
CA SER A 45 2.17 -7.31 13.49
C SER A 45 3.08 -8.53 13.64
N TYR A 46 3.51 -9.13 12.53
CA TYR A 46 4.43 -10.26 12.50
C TYR A 46 5.88 -9.80 12.70
N PHE A 47 6.35 -8.83 11.92
CA PHE A 47 7.77 -8.40 11.93
C PHE A 47 8.09 -7.33 12.99
N HIS A 48 7.14 -6.48 13.35
CA HIS A 48 7.35 -5.29 14.21
C HIS A 48 6.47 -5.32 15.47
N LYS A 49 6.17 -6.53 15.99
CA LYS A 49 5.28 -6.72 17.15
C LYS A 49 5.66 -5.87 18.37
N HIS A 50 6.96 -5.75 18.65
CA HIS A 50 7.49 -4.97 19.77
C HIS A 50 7.26 -3.47 19.61
N GLU A 51 7.43 -2.93 18.40
CA GLU A 51 7.14 -1.52 18.09
C GLU A 51 5.64 -1.24 18.19
N PHE A 52 4.81 -2.21 17.80
CA PHE A 52 3.36 -2.09 17.89
C PHE A 52 2.91 -1.80 19.33
N TYR A 53 3.41 -2.55 20.32
CA TYR A 53 3.15 -2.30 21.74
C TYR A 53 3.68 -0.94 22.21
N GLY A 54 4.82 -0.49 21.68
CA GLY A 54 5.39 0.82 21.96
C GLY A 54 4.46 1.98 21.61
N TYR A 55 3.61 1.85 20.58
CA TYR A 55 2.63 2.88 20.26
C TYR A 55 1.46 2.96 21.26
N TYR A 56 1.04 1.84 21.84
CA TYR A 56 -0.01 1.84 22.89
C TYR A 56 0.49 2.45 24.19
N ASN A 57 1.74 2.18 24.56
CA ASN A 57 2.36 2.79 25.73
C ASN A 57 2.46 4.32 25.59
N ARG A 58 2.41 4.85 24.36
CA ARG A 58 2.35 6.30 24.07
C ARG A 58 0.92 6.84 23.96
N GLY A 59 -0.09 6.04 24.30
CA GLY A 59 -1.50 6.46 24.34
C GLY A 59 -2.23 6.41 23.00
N PHE A 60 -1.63 5.85 21.93
CA PHE A 60 -2.33 5.75 20.65
C PHE A 60 -3.27 4.56 20.60
N SER A 61 -4.52 4.80 20.16
CA SER A 61 -5.48 3.74 19.95
C SER A 61 -5.21 2.99 18.63
N ARG A 62 -5.44 1.67 18.63
CA ARG A 62 -5.30 0.82 17.45
C ARG A 62 -6.11 1.37 16.27
N ARG A 63 -7.36 1.74 16.53
CA ARG A 63 -8.30 2.24 15.52
C ARG A 63 -7.80 3.53 14.88
N TYR A 64 -7.28 4.45 15.70
CA TYR A 64 -6.71 5.71 15.20
C TYR A 64 -5.55 5.45 14.21
N LEU A 65 -4.63 4.57 14.57
CA LEU A 65 -3.49 4.23 13.72
C LEU A 65 -3.94 3.56 12.41
N ILE A 66 -4.87 2.61 12.48
CA ILE A 66 -5.40 1.90 11.31
C ILE A 66 -6.11 2.86 10.36
N LEU A 67 -7.07 3.66 10.86
CA LEU A 67 -7.85 4.59 10.03
C LEU A 67 -6.97 5.63 9.36
N ARG A 68 -5.97 6.15 10.09
CA ARG A 68 -5.04 7.13 9.52
C ARG A 68 -4.15 6.49 8.44
N THR A 69 -3.76 5.23 8.60
CA THR A 69 -3.01 4.48 7.57
C THR A 69 -3.87 4.21 6.34
N TRP A 70 -5.15 3.84 6.54
CA TRP A 70 -6.12 3.70 5.46
C TRP A 70 -6.24 4.99 4.66
N MET A 71 -6.34 6.14 5.34
CA MET A 71 -6.38 7.45 4.67
C MET A 71 -5.09 7.75 3.90
N VAL A 72 -3.92 7.42 4.46
CA VAL A 72 -2.63 7.57 3.75
C VAL A 72 -2.61 6.70 2.49
N ASN A 73 -2.95 5.41 2.58
CA ASN A 73 -3.01 4.53 1.43
C ASN A 73 -4.04 4.99 0.41
N PHE A 74 -5.20 5.48 0.85
CA PHE A 74 -6.21 6.06 -0.03
C PHE A 74 -5.68 7.27 -0.81
N LEU A 75 -4.88 8.15 -0.19
CA LEU A 75 -4.24 9.28 -0.87
C LEU A 75 -3.10 8.85 -1.81
N VAL A 76 -2.44 7.73 -1.52
CA VAL A 76 -1.41 7.15 -2.40
C VAL A 76 -2.03 6.50 -3.64
N SER A 77 -3.24 5.95 -3.54
CA SER A 77 -3.90 5.25 -4.66
C SER A 77 -4.06 6.10 -5.94
N PRO A 78 -4.51 7.37 -5.91
CA PRO A 78 -4.53 8.23 -7.11
C PRO A 78 -3.16 8.41 -7.75
N VAL A 79 -2.09 8.52 -6.95
CA VAL A 79 -0.72 8.63 -7.45
C VAL A 79 -0.31 7.34 -8.16
N LEU A 80 -0.63 6.19 -7.58
CA LEU A 80 -0.39 4.89 -8.21
C LEU A 80 -1.19 4.70 -9.50
N LEU A 81 -2.45 5.15 -9.54
CA LEU A 81 -3.27 5.12 -10.76
C LEU A 81 -2.65 5.96 -11.88
N LEU A 82 -2.18 7.17 -11.55
CA LEU A 82 -1.50 8.04 -12.51
C LEU A 82 -0.21 7.40 -13.03
N LEU A 83 0.58 6.77 -12.15
CA LEU A 83 1.78 6.04 -12.54
C LEU A 83 1.47 4.87 -13.48
N VAL A 84 0.47 4.05 -13.15
CA VAL A 84 0.02 2.95 -14.02
C VAL A 84 -0.44 3.46 -15.38
N PHE A 85 -1.20 4.55 -15.42
CA PHE A 85 -1.63 5.18 -16.67
C PHE A 85 -0.44 5.61 -17.55
N ILE A 86 0.57 6.26 -16.96
CA ILE A 86 1.78 6.67 -17.67
C ILE A 86 2.54 5.44 -18.20
N ILE A 87 2.75 4.43 -17.36
CA ILE A 87 3.47 3.20 -17.73
C ILE A 87 2.79 2.52 -18.92
N LEU A 88 1.47 2.33 -18.87
CA LEU A 88 0.72 1.71 -19.96
C LEU A 88 0.79 2.52 -21.25
N LYS A 89 0.72 3.85 -21.15
CA LYS A 89 0.86 4.74 -22.32
C LYS A 89 2.25 4.62 -22.95
N LEU A 90 3.31 4.59 -22.12
CA LEU A 90 4.69 4.43 -22.61
C LEU A 90 4.90 3.07 -23.29
N ILE A 91 4.39 1.98 -22.71
CA ILE A 91 4.45 0.64 -23.31
C ILE A 91 3.71 0.63 -24.66
N GLY A 92 2.51 1.21 -24.72
CA GLY A 92 1.74 1.30 -25.96
C GLY A 92 2.44 2.10 -27.07
N PHE A 93 3.08 3.23 -26.72
CA PHE A 93 3.89 3.99 -27.67
C PHE A 93 5.12 3.24 -28.17
N GLY A 94 5.76 2.44 -27.30
CA GLY A 94 6.88 1.57 -27.70
C GLY A 94 6.44 0.47 -28.66
N ALA A 95 5.28 -0.14 -28.41
CA ALA A 95 4.73 -1.20 -29.25
C ALA A 95 4.31 -0.74 -30.67
N LEU A 96 3.99 0.55 -30.84
CA LEU A 96 3.63 1.13 -32.14
C LEU A 96 4.84 1.53 -33.01
N LYS A 97 6.06 1.50 -32.46
CA LYS A 97 7.29 1.92 -33.14
C LYS A 97 8.19 0.76 -33.60
N GLY A 98 7.88 -0.47 -33.21
CA GLY A 98 8.58 -1.70 -33.66
C GLY A 98 7.81 -2.39 -34.76
#